data_AF-A0A286SCW2-F1
#
_entry.id   AF-A0A286SCW2-F1
#
_cell.length_a   1.000
_cell.length_b   1.000
_cell.length_c   1.000
_cell.angle_alpha   90.00
_cell.angle_beta   90.00
_cell.angle_gamma   90.00
#
_symmetry.space_group_name_H-M   'P 1'
#
loop_
_entity.id
_entity.type
_entity.pdbx_description
1 polymer ?
#
loop_
_entity_poly.entity_id
_entity_poly.type
_entity_poly.pdbx_seq_one_letter_code
_entity_poly.pdbx_strand_id
1 'polypeptide(L)'
;DIIRGKDMFRSNEKIENGLRKLFKKIHDLNKSKINDYDRDGPEYYKLREAWWKANRDQVWKAITCNAPYKSRYFIQSEDGTKSFTNPKCGHYENNILTNLDYVPQFLRWFTEWAEEFCRIRNHKLQKVKEACRDEENGKYCSHNGYDCTKTIWKKGVLHWSNECTDCSVKCKLYEIWLGNQREAFRKQKEKYAKEIQTYVLNKDKYDSIINNEYYKEFYKKLKYNKYETVKKFINLLNEGRYCKTKKTKEEEDIDFTKSGDEKGTFYRSKYCQVCPDCGVNCDDKTCKEKPNDRNCRNNGAYDPPEDVTPTQINVFYSADQEGDISNKLSEFCNEKIEKNSQKWQCYYVDSDNNKCKMEKKHGNNTMKEIITEFHNFLELWVIYLL
;
A
#
# COMPACT_ATOMS: atom_id res chain seq x y z
N ASP A 1 -8.81 -13.81 21.97
CA ASP A 1 -8.96 -14.96 21.04
C ASP A 1 -8.09 -16.14 21.38
N ILE A 2 -6.80 -15.97 21.67
CA ILE A 2 -5.89 -17.07 22.08
C ILE A 2 -6.50 -17.91 23.22
N ILE A 3 -6.85 -17.30 24.36
CA ILE A 3 -7.45 -18.01 25.51
C ILE A 3 -8.74 -18.77 25.11
N ARG A 4 -9.48 -18.24 24.15
CA ARG A 4 -10.78 -18.77 23.69
C ARG A 4 -10.63 -19.79 22.56
N GLY A 5 -9.40 -20.08 22.10
CA GLY A 5 -9.16 -20.96 20.95
C GLY A 5 -9.74 -20.43 19.64
N LYS A 6 -9.83 -19.09 19.50
CA LYS A 6 -10.38 -18.39 18.33
C LYS A 6 -9.31 -17.70 17.48
N ASP A 7 -8.05 -17.79 17.92
CA ASP A 7 -6.94 -17.13 17.26
C ASP A 7 -6.58 -17.85 15.95
N MET A 8 -6.40 -17.07 14.88
CA MET A 8 -6.07 -17.57 13.54
C MET A 8 -4.59 -17.42 13.23
N PHE A 9 -3.79 -16.77 14.10
CA PHE A 9 -2.35 -16.70 13.88
C PHE A 9 -1.77 -18.08 14.14
N ARG A 10 -0.79 -18.50 13.32
CA ARG A 10 -0.25 -19.86 13.27
C ARG A 10 -0.26 -20.53 14.66
N SER A 11 -1.04 -21.59 14.78
CA SER A 11 -1.26 -22.27 16.05
C SER A 11 0.08 -22.69 16.65
N ASN A 12 0.40 -22.15 17.82
CA ASN A 12 1.47 -22.71 18.62
C ASN A 12 0.89 -23.89 19.41
N GLU A 13 1.16 -25.10 18.95
CA GLU A 13 0.63 -26.33 19.56
C GLU A 13 0.93 -26.41 21.06
N LYS A 14 2.06 -25.86 21.52
CA LYS A 14 2.40 -25.84 22.95
C LYS A 14 1.41 -24.99 23.75
N ILE A 15 1.02 -23.83 23.21
CA ILE A 15 0.06 -22.93 23.84
C ILE A 15 -1.33 -23.59 23.88
N GLU A 16 -1.81 -24.08 22.75
CA GLU A 16 -3.14 -24.70 22.69
C GLU A 16 -3.23 -25.96 23.56
N ASN A 17 -2.21 -26.83 23.53
CA ASN A 17 -2.16 -28.00 24.40
C ASN A 17 -2.08 -27.61 25.88
N GLY A 18 -1.36 -26.54 26.21
CA GLY A 18 -1.31 -25.98 27.56
C GLY A 18 -2.69 -25.49 28.03
N LEU A 19 -3.38 -24.72 27.18
CA LEU A 19 -4.72 -24.23 27.46
C LEU A 19 -5.73 -25.37 27.59
N ARG A 20 -5.70 -26.37 26.71
CA ARG A 20 -6.56 -27.57 26.82
C ARG A 20 -6.38 -28.27 28.16
N LYS A 21 -5.13 -28.52 28.57
CA LYS A 21 -4.82 -29.14 29.86
C LYS A 21 -5.29 -28.29 31.05
N LEU A 22 -5.13 -26.97 30.98
CA LEU A 22 -5.58 -26.04 32.01
C LEU A 22 -7.12 -26.07 32.14
N PHE A 23 -7.84 -25.93 31.03
CA PHE A 23 -9.30 -25.90 31.04
C PHE A 23 -9.92 -27.25 31.41
N LYS A 24 -9.27 -28.37 31.06
CA LYS A 24 -9.63 -29.69 31.61
C LYS A 24 -9.56 -29.71 33.14
N LYS A 25 -8.45 -29.22 33.72
CA LYS A 25 -8.33 -29.15 35.20
C LYS A 25 -9.39 -28.23 35.82
N ILE A 26 -9.68 -27.09 35.20
CA ILE A 26 -10.73 -26.17 35.68
C ILE A 26 -12.10 -26.85 35.65
N HIS A 27 -12.40 -27.57 34.57
CA HIS A 27 -13.63 -28.35 34.43
C HIS A 27 -13.73 -29.42 35.53
N ASP A 28 -12.65 -30.18 35.77
CA ASP A 28 -12.60 -31.25 36.78
C ASP A 28 -12.66 -30.72 38.23
N LEU A 29 -12.22 -29.48 38.48
CA LEU A 29 -12.28 -28.84 39.80
C LEU A 29 -13.69 -28.39 40.21
N ASN A 30 -14.66 -28.40 39.29
CA ASN A 30 -16.01 -27.93 39.53
C ASN A 30 -16.83 -28.90 40.40
N LYS A 31 -16.56 -28.89 41.70
CA LYS A 31 -17.19 -29.76 42.72
C LYS A 31 -18.71 -29.57 42.85
N SER A 32 -19.26 -28.49 42.31
CA SER A 32 -20.67 -28.10 42.38
C SER A 32 -21.56 -28.63 41.23
N LYS A 33 -21.03 -29.45 40.30
CA LYS A 33 -21.77 -30.00 39.15
C LYS A 33 -22.51 -28.91 38.33
N ILE A 34 -21.79 -27.90 37.85
CA ILE A 34 -22.35 -27.00 36.81
C ILE A 34 -22.33 -27.79 35.50
N ASN A 35 -23.45 -28.41 35.17
CA ASN A 35 -23.58 -29.32 34.02
C ASN A 35 -23.58 -28.59 32.66
N ASP A 36 -23.63 -27.25 32.65
CA ASP A 36 -23.69 -26.42 31.43
C ASP A 36 -22.51 -26.63 30.46
N TYR A 37 -21.40 -27.17 30.97
CA TYR A 37 -20.15 -27.40 30.22
C TYR A 37 -19.86 -28.88 29.93
N ASP A 38 -20.71 -29.82 30.38
CA ASP A 38 -20.46 -31.27 30.24
C ASP A 38 -20.41 -31.72 28.76
N ARG A 39 -21.03 -30.95 27.87
CA ARG A 39 -21.09 -31.23 26.41
C ARG A 39 -20.19 -30.30 25.58
N ASP A 40 -19.20 -29.66 26.20
CA ASP A 40 -18.37 -28.63 25.55
C ASP A 40 -17.23 -29.18 24.66
N GLY A 41 -17.16 -30.51 24.55
CA GLY A 41 -16.15 -31.20 23.75
C GLY A 41 -14.73 -31.09 24.35
N PRO A 42 -13.72 -31.69 23.69
CA PRO A 42 -12.34 -31.72 24.21
C PRO A 42 -11.65 -30.35 24.20
N GLU A 43 -12.23 -29.37 23.51
CA GLU A 43 -11.68 -28.02 23.38
C GLU A 43 -12.16 -27.06 24.45
N TYR A 44 -13.27 -27.37 25.12
CA TYR A 44 -13.87 -26.56 26.19
C TYR A 44 -14.20 -25.11 25.75
N TYR A 45 -14.75 -24.92 24.54
CA TYR A 45 -14.96 -23.59 23.98
C TYR A 45 -15.96 -22.73 24.79
N LYS A 46 -17.10 -23.27 25.22
CA LYS A 46 -18.07 -22.55 26.08
C LYS A 46 -17.46 -22.18 27.43
N LEU A 47 -16.71 -23.09 28.05
CA LEU A 47 -16.03 -22.83 29.31
C LEU A 47 -14.97 -21.75 29.16
N ARG A 48 -14.18 -21.78 28.07
CA ARG A 48 -13.19 -20.73 27.75
C ARG A 48 -13.84 -19.37 27.50
N GLU A 49 -14.99 -19.32 26.82
CA GLU A 49 -15.76 -18.09 26.62
C GLU A 49 -16.33 -17.54 27.93
N ALA A 50 -16.91 -18.40 28.77
CA ALA A 50 -17.42 -18.02 30.08
C ALA A 50 -16.30 -17.51 31.00
N TRP A 51 -15.15 -18.21 31.01
CA TRP A 51 -13.96 -17.78 31.73
C TRP A 51 -13.48 -16.41 31.25
N TRP A 52 -13.41 -16.17 29.94
CA TRP A 52 -13.03 -14.86 29.42
C TRP A 52 -14.00 -13.78 29.87
N LYS A 53 -15.32 -14.01 29.75
CA LYS A 53 -16.34 -13.06 30.19
C LYS A 53 -16.22 -12.72 31.68
N ALA A 54 -15.89 -13.70 32.52
CA ALA A 54 -15.73 -13.52 33.97
C ALA A 54 -14.43 -12.83 34.39
N ASN A 55 -13.38 -12.85 33.56
CA ASN A 55 -12.03 -12.38 33.94
C ASN A 55 -11.49 -11.24 33.07
N ARG A 56 -12.17 -10.83 31.99
CA ARG A 56 -11.66 -9.82 31.05
C ARG A 56 -11.32 -8.48 31.71
N ASP A 57 -12.04 -8.09 32.76
CA ASP A 57 -11.79 -6.88 33.56
C ASP A 57 -10.44 -6.92 34.27
N GLN A 58 -10.09 -8.05 34.88
CA GLN A 58 -8.81 -8.27 35.53
C GLN A 58 -7.67 -8.29 34.50
N VAL A 59 -7.89 -8.92 33.33
CA VAL A 59 -6.94 -8.91 32.22
C VAL A 59 -6.71 -7.48 31.71
N TRP A 60 -7.77 -6.67 31.58
CA TRP A 60 -7.65 -5.27 31.18
C TRP A 60 -6.87 -4.43 32.20
N LYS A 61 -7.11 -4.63 33.51
CA LYS A 61 -6.32 -3.99 34.57
C LYS A 61 -4.83 -4.33 34.44
N ALA A 62 -4.50 -5.58 34.15
CA ALA A 62 -3.11 -5.98 33.93
C ALA A 62 -2.49 -5.32 32.68
N ILE A 63 -3.19 -5.32 31.54
CA ILE A 63 -2.73 -4.69 30.28
C ILE A 63 -2.49 -3.18 30.46
N THR A 64 -3.37 -2.52 31.21
CA THR A 64 -3.33 -1.05 31.41
C THR A 64 -2.48 -0.62 32.60
N CYS A 65 -1.87 -1.53 33.34
CA CYS A 65 -1.10 -1.24 34.55
C CYS A 65 -0.01 -0.18 34.31
N ASN A 66 0.67 -0.26 33.17
CA ASN A 66 1.71 0.68 32.77
C ASN A 66 1.28 1.64 31.64
N ALA A 67 -0.03 1.82 31.42
CA ALA A 67 -0.50 2.82 30.46
C ALA A 67 -0.06 4.23 30.93
N PRO A 68 0.42 5.11 30.03
CA PRO A 68 0.77 6.47 30.39
C PRO A 68 -0.40 7.21 31.01
N TYR A 69 -0.13 8.08 31.99
CA TYR A 69 -1.18 8.79 32.74
C TYR A 69 -2.18 9.50 31.82
N LYS A 70 -1.69 10.21 30.79
CA LYS A 70 -2.55 10.98 29.89
C LYS A 70 -3.33 10.14 28.87
N SER A 71 -3.07 8.84 28.75
CA SER A 71 -3.73 7.95 27.79
C SER A 71 -5.18 7.66 28.20
N ARG A 72 -6.09 7.70 27.22
CA ARG A 72 -7.51 7.40 27.37
C ARG A 72 -7.99 6.55 26.20
N TYR A 73 -8.95 5.67 26.44
CA TYR A 73 -9.67 4.97 25.37
C TYR A 73 -10.91 5.78 24.98
N PHE A 74 -11.23 5.83 23.70
CA PHE A 74 -12.31 6.64 23.15
C PHE A 74 -13.12 5.82 22.15
N ILE A 75 -14.45 5.96 22.18
CA ILE A 75 -15.38 5.38 21.21
C ILE A 75 -16.44 6.42 20.86
N GLN A 76 -16.90 6.38 19.62
CA GLN A 76 -18.09 7.10 19.18
C GLN A 76 -19.15 6.09 18.74
N SER A 77 -20.37 6.23 19.22
CA SER A 77 -21.52 5.46 18.77
C SER A 77 -22.15 6.06 17.51
N GLU A 78 -23.09 5.32 16.90
CA GLU A 78 -23.75 5.69 15.65
C GLU A 78 -24.53 7.01 15.73
N ASP A 79 -25.12 7.32 16.88
CA ASP A 79 -25.82 8.57 17.19
C ASP A 79 -24.87 9.77 17.41
N GLY A 80 -23.56 9.54 17.32
CA GLY A 80 -22.53 10.54 17.53
C GLY A 80 -22.12 10.75 18.99
N THR A 81 -22.73 10.01 19.94
CA THR A 81 -22.36 10.09 21.36
C THR A 81 -20.92 9.62 21.56
N LYS A 82 -20.15 10.40 22.32
CA LYS A 82 -18.73 10.19 22.57
C LYS A 82 -18.52 9.67 23.98
N SER A 83 -17.88 8.51 24.10
CA SER A 83 -17.51 7.92 25.38
C SER A 83 -16.00 7.83 25.50
N PHE A 84 -15.47 8.10 26.70
CA PHE A 84 -14.05 8.00 26.98
C PHE A 84 -13.80 7.47 28.38
N THR A 85 -12.66 6.80 28.56
CA THR A 85 -12.20 6.36 29.87
C THR A 85 -11.44 7.47 30.60
N ASN A 86 -11.30 7.30 31.91
CA ASN A 86 -10.34 7.99 32.75
C ASN A 86 -8.88 7.78 32.30
N PRO A 87 -7.93 8.56 32.86
CA PRO A 87 -6.48 8.35 32.74
C PRO A 87 -6.03 6.88 32.80
N LYS A 88 -4.87 6.59 32.21
CA LYS A 88 -4.33 5.23 32.07
C LYS A 88 -5.30 4.25 31.38
N CYS A 89 -6.00 4.71 30.34
CA CYS A 89 -6.94 3.88 29.57
C CYS A 89 -8.04 3.21 30.44
N GLY A 90 -8.48 3.88 31.50
CA GLY A 90 -9.51 3.36 32.40
C GLY A 90 -9.00 2.29 33.37
N HIS A 91 -7.69 2.24 33.68
CA HIS A 91 -7.09 1.23 34.55
C HIS A 91 -7.80 1.05 35.91
N TYR A 92 -8.24 2.15 36.53
CA TYR A 92 -8.93 2.14 37.82
C TYR A 92 -10.45 2.07 37.70
N GLU A 93 -10.98 1.93 36.47
CA GLU A 93 -12.42 1.79 36.25
C GLU A 93 -12.86 0.35 36.42
N ASN A 94 -14.10 0.17 36.87
CA ASN A 94 -14.70 -1.16 37.00
C ASN A 94 -15.26 -1.69 35.68
N ASN A 95 -15.57 -0.79 34.73
CA ASN A 95 -16.18 -1.14 33.45
C ASN A 95 -15.18 -0.95 32.31
N ILE A 96 -15.01 -1.98 31.48
CA ILE A 96 -14.17 -1.89 30.28
C ILE A 96 -14.99 -1.29 29.15
N LEU A 97 -14.54 -0.14 28.64
CA LEU A 97 -15.22 0.55 27.54
C LEU A 97 -15.03 -0.13 26.18
N THR A 98 -13.91 -0.84 25.96
CA THR A 98 -13.68 -1.57 24.70
C THR A 98 -14.47 -2.87 24.64
N ASN A 99 -15.00 -3.16 23.44
CA ASN A 99 -15.62 -4.44 23.10
C ASN A 99 -14.91 -5.11 21.91
N LEU A 100 -13.66 -4.73 21.62
CA LEU A 100 -12.89 -5.31 20.50
C LEU A 100 -12.66 -6.81 20.69
N ASP A 101 -12.58 -7.30 21.92
CA ASP A 101 -12.56 -8.74 22.21
C ASP A 101 -13.86 -9.46 21.78
N TYR A 102 -14.91 -8.73 21.43
CA TYR A 102 -16.10 -9.22 20.72
C TYR A 102 -16.16 -8.65 19.27
N VAL A 103 -15.00 -8.61 18.61
CA VAL A 103 -14.63 -8.10 17.27
C VAL A 103 -14.76 -8.94 15.97
N PRO A 104 -15.05 -10.24 15.86
CA PRO A 104 -14.28 -11.11 14.92
C PRO A 104 -12.81 -10.74 14.54
N GLN A 105 -11.87 -11.66 14.77
CA GLN A 105 -10.44 -11.34 14.59
C GLN A 105 -10.07 -10.78 13.22
N PHE A 106 -10.62 -11.32 12.13
CA PHE A 106 -10.35 -10.83 10.78
C PHE A 106 -10.69 -9.34 10.61
N LEU A 107 -11.85 -8.89 11.09
CA LEU A 107 -12.27 -7.48 10.96
C LEU A 107 -11.37 -6.55 11.76
N ARG A 108 -10.92 -6.98 12.95
CA ARG A 108 -9.95 -6.23 13.73
C ARG A 108 -8.62 -6.08 13.01
N TRP A 109 -8.09 -7.17 12.47
CA TRP A 109 -6.84 -7.14 11.71
C TRP A 109 -6.94 -6.33 10.42
N PHE A 110 -8.07 -6.37 9.73
CA PHE A 110 -8.27 -5.53 8.54
C PHE A 110 -8.32 -4.04 8.93
N THR A 111 -9.02 -3.70 10.01
CA THR A 111 -9.07 -2.32 10.52
C THR A 111 -7.70 -1.84 10.99
N GLU A 112 -6.96 -2.68 11.73
CA GLU A 112 -5.60 -2.41 12.18
C GLU A 112 -4.63 -2.25 11.00
N TRP A 113 -4.71 -3.13 10.01
CA TRP A 113 -3.91 -3.05 8.79
C TRP A 113 -4.15 -1.74 8.06
N ALA A 114 -5.39 -1.29 7.94
CA ALA A 114 -5.72 -0.04 7.24
C ALA A 114 -5.15 1.19 7.98
N GLU A 115 -5.33 1.25 9.30
CA GLU A 115 -4.78 2.32 10.13
C GLU A 115 -3.24 2.37 10.08
N GLU A 116 -2.59 1.21 10.19
CA GLU A 116 -1.12 1.09 10.11
C GLU A 116 -0.60 1.41 8.71
N PHE A 117 -1.30 0.98 7.64
CA PHE A 117 -0.99 1.36 6.28
C PHE A 117 -1.00 2.88 6.13
N CYS A 118 -2.08 3.55 6.56
CA CYS A 118 -2.20 5.01 6.46
C CYS A 118 -1.09 5.72 7.26
N ARG A 119 -0.80 5.25 8.47
CA ARG A 119 0.28 5.81 9.31
C ARG A 119 1.65 5.65 8.69
N ILE A 120 2.00 4.45 8.22
CA ILE A 120 3.31 4.12 7.65
C ILE A 120 3.48 4.74 6.27
N ARG A 121 2.43 4.77 5.44
CA ARG A 121 2.43 5.45 4.13
C ARG A 121 2.85 6.90 4.30
N ASN A 122 2.21 7.62 5.21
CA ASN A 122 2.54 9.01 5.49
C ASN A 122 4.02 9.20 5.89
N HIS A 123 4.56 8.33 6.75
CA HIS A 123 5.97 8.38 7.16
C HIS A 123 6.93 8.09 5.99
N LYS A 124 6.61 7.10 5.15
CA LYS A 124 7.42 6.77 3.98
C LYS A 124 7.37 7.86 2.92
N LEU A 125 6.20 8.46 2.70
CA LEU A 125 6.02 9.57 1.77
C LEU A 125 6.81 10.81 2.20
N GLN A 126 6.83 11.12 3.49
CA GLN A 126 7.67 12.20 4.00
C GLN A 126 9.16 11.97 3.65
N LYS A 127 9.67 10.75 3.87
CA LYS A 127 11.07 10.41 3.52
C LYS A 127 11.34 10.49 2.02
N VAL A 128 10.37 10.08 1.19
CA VAL A 128 10.45 10.23 -0.26
C VAL A 128 10.48 11.71 -0.64
N LYS A 129 9.60 12.54 -0.06
CA LYS A 129 9.55 13.99 -0.30
C LYS A 129 10.90 14.63 0.02
N GLU A 130 11.43 14.38 1.22
CA GLU A 130 12.74 14.91 1.67
C GLU A 130 13.89 14.50 0.73
N ALA A 131 13.86 13.27 0.20
CA ALA A 131 14.87 12.82 -0.75
C ALA A 131 14.71 13.44 -2.15
N CYS A 132 13.48 13.69 -2.60
CA CYS A 132 13.15 14.03 -3.98
C CYS A 132 12.84 15.51 -4.25
N ARG A 133 12.43 16.28 -3.24
CA ARG A 133 11.98 17.67 -3.37
C ARG A 133 12.54 18.52 -2.24
N ASP A 134 13.16 19.62 -2.62
CA ASP A 134 13.52 20.72 -1.74
C ASP A 134 13.46 22.00 -2.57
N GLU A 135 12.23 22.50 -2.77
CA GLU A 135 11.96 23.59 -3.72
C GLU A 135 12.64 24.91 -3.30
N GLU A 136 12.85 25.12 -2.00
CA GLU A 136 13.55 26.29 -1.47
C GLU A 136 15.04 26.30 -1.88
N ASN A 137 15.64 25.12 -1.98
CA ASN A 137 17.02 24.93 -2.46
C ASN A 137 17.08 24.54 -3.95
N GLY A 138 15.99 24.68 -4.69
CA GLY A 138 15.93 24.37 -6.13
C GLY A 138 16.07 22.89 -6.47
N LYS A 139 15.85 21.96 -5.52
CA LYS A 139 15.97 20.53 -5.76
C LYS A 139 14.66 19.94 -6.27
N TYR A 140 14.71 19.35 -7.48
CA TYR A 140 13.59 18.60 -8.05
C TYR A 140 14.08 17.34 -8.76
N CYS A 141 13.99 16.19 -8.10
CA CYS A 141 14.49 14.92 -8.62
C CYS A 141 13.37 14.04 -9.21
N SER A 142 13.72 13.17 -10.15
CA SER A 142 12.79 12.13 -10.63
C SER A 142 13.01 10.78 -9.95
N HIS A 143 12.03 9.89 -10.14
CA HIS A 143 12.12 8.46 -9.80
C HIS A 143 13.42 7.80 -10.26
N ASN A 144 13.96 8.19 -11.41
CA ASN A 144 15.14 7.58 -12.02
C ASN A 144 16.45 8.28 -11.60
N GLY A 145 16.39 9.22 -10.66
CA GLY A 145 17.57 9.93 -10.14
C GLY A 145 18.06 11.08 -11.02
N TYR A 146 17.24 11.55 -11.96
CA TYR A 146 17.55 12.75 -12.72
C TYR A 146 17.17 14.03 -11.97
N ASP A 147 17.99 15.05 -12.12
CA ASP A 147 17.69 16.42 -11.73
C ASP A 147 16.81 17.08 -12.82
N CYS A 148 15.54 17.30 -12.49
CA CYS A 148 14.55 17.85 -13.41
C CYS A 148 14.68 19.36 -13.65
N THR A 149 15.56 20.06 -12.92
CA THR A 149 15.85 21.47 -13.22
C THR A 149 16.69 21.61 -14.48
N LYS A 150 17.53 20.59 -14.76
CA LYS A 150 18.45 20.50 -15.89
C LYS A 150 18.00 19.50 -16.96
N THR A 151 17.25 18.47 -16.56
CA THR A 151 16.75 17.43 -17.48
C THR A 151 15.60 17.97 -18.33
N ILE A 152 15.71 17.83 -19.65
CA ILE A 152 14.69 18.19 -20.64
C ILE A 152 14.47 16.94 -21.52
N TRP A 153 13.54 16.09 -21.08
CA TRP A 153 13.22 14.82 -21.73
C TRP A 153 12.95 14.96 -23.23
N LYS A 154 12.17 15.98 -23.62
CA LYS A 154 11.82 16.23 -25.02
C LYS A 154 13.01 16.50 -25.92
N LYS A 155 14.04 17.18 -25.40
CA LYS A 155 15.32 17.45 -26.10
C LYS A 155 16.32 16.32 -25.97
N GLY A 156 15.98 15.26 -25.23
CA GLY A 156 16.90 14.20 -24.85
C GLY A 156 18.07 14.68 -24.02
N VAL A 157 17.95 15.83 -23.33
CA VAL A 157 18.95 16.33 -22.38
C VAL A 157 18.65 15.70 -21.03
N LEU A 158 19.57 14.90 -20.52
CA LEU A 158 19.41 14.16 -19.29
C LEU A 158 20.53 14.55 -18.35
N HIS A 159 20.18 14.83 -17.11
CA HIS A 159 21.17 15.19 -16.12
C HIS A 159 21.00 14.32 -14.89
N TRP A 160 21.79 13.26 -14.84
CA TRP A 160 21.87 12.42 -13.65
C TRP A 160 22.67 13.15 -12.57
N SER A 161 22.16 13.18 -11.34
CA SER A 161 22.81 13.84 -10.21
C SER A 161 22.94 12.89 -9.04
N ASN A 162 24.12 12.86 -8.41
CA ASN A 162 24.35 12.15 -7.15
C ASN A 162 23.35 12.60 -6.06
N GLU A 163 22.93 13.87 -6.09
CA GLU A 163 21.95 14.43 -5.14
C GLU A 163 20.54 13.87 -5.35
N CYS A 164 20.25 13.32 -6.52
CA CYS A 164 19.00 12.70 -6.89
C CYS A 164 19.03 11.16 -6.82
N THR A 165 20.21 10.55 -6.62
CA THR A 165 20.33 9.09 -6.43
C THR A 165 19.53 8.61 -5.22
N ASP A 166 19.53 9.37 -4.11
CA ASP A 166 18.74 9.02 -2.92
C ASP A 166 17.24 9.02 -3.23
N CYS A 167 16.75 9.97 -4.03
CA CYS A 167 15.36 9.97 -4.50
C CYS A 167 15.01 8.67 -5.21
N SER A 168 15.85 8.21 -6.14
CA SER A 168 15.62 6.96 -6.87
C SER A 168 15.54 5.75 -5.93
N VAL A 169 16.48 5.64 -4.99
CA VAL A 169 16.50 4.53 -4.02
C VAL A 169 15.26 4.57 -3.11
N LYS A 170 14.90 5.73 -2.57
CA LYS A 170 13.70 5.84 -1.71
C LYS A 170 12.42 5.53 -2.47
N CYS A 171 12.32 5.97 -3.72
CA CYS A 171 11.18 5.69 -4.58
C CYS A 171 11.04 4.20 -4.86
N LYS A 172 12.12 3.51 -5.30
CA LYS A 172 12.09 2.06 -5.53
C LYS A 172 11.65 1.29 -4.28
N LEU A 173 12.21 1.62 -3.10
CA LEU A 173 11.82 1.00 -1.83
C LEU A 173 10.37 1.30 -1.42
N TYR A 174 9.88 2.50 -1.71
CA TYR A 174 8.49 2.88 -1.47
C TYR A 174 7.54 2.09 -2.37
N GLU A 175 7.83 1.97 -3.66
CA GLU A 175 7.01 1.23 -4.62
C GLU A 175 6.95 -0.27 -4.29
N ILE A 176 8.08 -0.90 -3.94
CA ILE A 176 8.09 -2.31 -3.49
C ILE A 176 7.19 -2.51 -2.26
N TRP A 177 7.30 -1.61 -1.28
CA TRP A 177 6.45 -1.68 -0.10
C TRP A 177 4.97 -1.49 -0.46
N LEU A 178 4.66 -0.52 -1.32
CA LEU A 178 3.28 -0.21 -1.74
C LEU A 178 2.64 -1.38 -2.51
N GLY A 179 3.39 -2.03 -3.39
CA GLY A 179 2.95 -3.23 -4.11
C GLY A 179 2.60 -4.39 -3.17
N ASN A 180 3.43 -4.62 -2.14
CA ASN A 180 3.13 -5.62 -1.10
C ASN A 180 1.84 -5.27 -0.31
N GLN A 181 1.62 -4.00 0.00
CA GLN A 181 0.39 -3.56 0.67
C GLN A 181 -0.84 -3.71 -0.21
N ARG A 182 -0.72 -3.42 -1.52
CA ARG A 182 -1.79 -3.63 -2.50
C ARG A 182 -2.23 -5.09 -2.56
N GLU A 183 -1.28 -6.02 -2.55
CA GLU A 183 -1.56 -7.45 -2.54
C GLU A 183 -2.19 -7.93 -1.21
N ALA A 184 -1.72 -7.41 -0.08
CA ALA A 184 -2.33 -7.67 1.23
C ALA A 184 -3.79 -7.17 1.28
N PHE A 185 -4.04 -5.96 0.77
CA PHE A 185 -5.37 -5.37 0.68
C PHE A 185 -6.31 -6.20 -0.20
N ARG A 186 -5.84 -6.65 -1.37
CA ARG A 186 -6.60 -7.53 -2.27
C ARG A 186 -7.05 -8.81 -1.57
N LYS A 187 -6.12 -9.49 -0.88
CA LYS A 187 -6.41 -10.71 -0.11
C LYS A 187 -7.42 -10.46 1.01
N GLN A 188 -7.31 -9.34 1.72
CA GLN A 188 -8.25 -8.97 2.78
C GLN A 188 -9.65 -8.68 2.23
N LYS A 189 -9.77 -8.01 1.08
CA LYS A 189 -11.06 -7.81 0.39
C LYS A 189 -11.73 -9.12 0.01
N GLU A 190 -10.97 -10.06 -0.55
CA GLU A 190 -11.47 -11.39 -0.91
C GLU A 190 -11.91 -12.17 0.33
N LYS A 191 -11.13 -12.11 1.41
CA LYS A 191 -11.49 -12.73 2.69
C LYS A 191 -12.78 -12.13 3.23
N TYR A 192 -12.94 -10.80 3.23
CA TYR A 192 -14.18 -10.15 3.68
C TYR A 192 -15.39 -10.65 2.90
N ALA A 193 -15.31 -10.72 1.57
CA ALA A 193 -16.39 -11.25 0.73
C ALA A 193 -16.75 -12.70 1.09
N LYS A 194 -15.73 -13.55 1.31
CA LYS A 194 -15.90 -14.95 1.72
C LYS A 194 -16.56 -15.08 3.10
N GLU A 195 -16.16 -14.27 4.08
CA GLU A 195 -16.76 -14.28 5.43
C GLU A 195 -18.24 -13.89 5.36
N ILE A 196 -18.59 -12.81 4.64
CA ILE A 196 -19.98 -12.42 4.44
C ILE A 196 -20.78 -13.54 3.80
N GLN A 197 -20.30 -14.13 2.69
CA GLN A 197 -20.97 -15.24 2.03
C GLN A 197 -21.18 -16.43 2.99
N THR A 198 -20.15 -16.78 3.75
CA THR A 198 -20.16 -17.92 4.67
C THR A 198 -21.18 -17.74 5.80
N TYR A 199 -21.19 -16.58 6.46
CA TYR A 199 -22.03 -16.37 7.65
C TYR A 199 -23.45 -15.89 7.36
N VAL A 200 -23.66 -15.27 6.19
CA VAL A 200 -24.93 -14.64 5.84
C VAL A 200 -25.74 -15.47 4.84
N LEU A 201 -25.09 -16.11 3.87
CA LEU A 201 -25.76 -16.77 2.73
C LEU A 201 -25.90 -18.29 2.89
N ASN A 202 -24.90 -18.97 3.47
CA ASN A 202 -24.94 -20.42 3.67
C ASN A 202 -25.56 -20.79 5.02
N LYS A 203 -26.87 -21.12 5.03
CA LYS A 203 -27.58 -21.49 6.26
C LYS A 203 -27.30 -22.93 6.75
N ASP A 204 -26.92 -23.85 5.87
CA ASP A 204 -27.10 -25.29 6.13
C ASP A 204 -25.82 -26.15 6.17
N LYS A 205 -24.62 -25.54 6.20
CA LYS A 205 -23.35 -26.28 6.16
C LYS A 205 -22.43 -25.96 7.34
N TYR A 206 -22.95 -26.07 8.57
CA TYR A 206 -22.09 -25.98 9.75
C TYR A 206 -22.21 -27.22 10.63
N ASP A 207 -21.17 -28.06 10.54
CA ASP A 207 -20.84 -28.96 11.64
C ASP A 207 -20.49 -28.12 12.86
N SER A 208 -21.21 -28.44 13.93
CA SER A 208 -21.11 -27.95 15.30
C SER A 208 -19.66 -27.68 15.77
N ILE A 209 -19.20 -26.44 15.66
CA ILE A 209 -18.22 -25.87 16.58
C ILE A 209 -18.78 -24.53 17.07
N ILE A 210 -19.11 -24.47 18.36
CA ILE A 210 -19.74 -23.36 19.08
C ILE A 210 -19.08 -21.98 18.80
N ASN A 211 -17.81 -21.95 18.37
CA ASN A 211 -17.11 -20.73 17.97
C ASN A 211 -17.75 -19.98 16.78
N ASN A 212 -18.55 -20.63 15.94
CA ASN A 212 -19.12 -20.01 14.73
C ASN A 212 -20.43 -19.24 14.93
N GLU A 213 -21.19 -19.52 16.00
CA GLU A 213 -22.48 -18.88 16.21
C GLU A 213 -22.33 -17.39 16.53
N TYR A 214 -21.32 -17.06 17.32
CA TYR A 214 -20.98 -15.68 17.66
C TYR A 214 -20.55 -14.86 16.43
N TYR A 215 -19.68 -15.39 15.56
CA TYR A 215 -19.30 -14.71 14.30
C TYR A 215 -20.50 -14.58 13.36
N LYS A 216 -21.35 -15.62 13.29
CA LYS A 216 -22.60 -15.58 12.52
C LYS A 216 -23.49 -14.42 12.95
N GLU A 217 -23.74 -14.26 14.24
CA GLU A 217 -24.54 -13.15 14.76
C GLU A 217 -23.90 -11.79 14.49
N PHE A 218 -22.57 -11.69 14.61
CA PHE A 218 -21.86 -10.45 14.30
C PHE A 218 -22.02 -10.06 12.82
N TYR A 219 -21.75 -10.98 11.89
CA TYR A 219 -21.87 -10.72 10.45
C TYR A 219 -23.31 -10.48 9.99
N LYS A 220 -24.31 -11.11 10.63
CA LYS A 220 -25.72 -10.79 10.42
C LYS A 220 -26.04 -9.34 10.82
N LYS A 221 -25.59 -8.90 12.00
CA LYS A 221 -25.77 -7.51 12.45
C LYS A 221 -25.06 -6.53 11.52
N LEU A 222 -23.86 -6.88 11.09
CA LEU A 222 -23.07 -6.08 10.15
C LEU A 222 -23.79 -5.92 8.81
N LYS A 223 -24.43 -6.98 8.30
CA LYS A 223 -25.31 -6.94 7.12
C LYS A 223 -26.53 -6.05 7.35
N TYR A 224 -27.23 -6.23 8.47
CA TYR A 224 -28.42 -5.43 8.84
C TYR A 224 -28.09 -3.93 8.86
N ASN A 225 -26.91 -3.57 9.39
CA ASN A 225 -26.38 -2.20 9.39
C ASN A 225 -25.80 -1.77 8.02
N LYS A 226 -26.25 -2.40 6.93
CA LYS A 226 -25.94 -2.09 5.54
C LYS A 226 -24.51 -2.37 5.09
N TYR A 227 -23.62 -2.99 5.87
CA TYR A 227 -22.23 -3.26 5.48
C TYR A 227 -22.03 -4.60 4.76
N GLU A 228 -23.05 -5.07 4.04
CA GLU A 228 -23.04 -6.37 3.35
C GLU A 228 -22.03 -6.47 2.19
N THR A 229 -21.58 -5.33 1.65
CA THR A 229 -20.64 -5.31 0.52
C THR A 229 -19.26 -4.84 0.98
N VAL A 230 -18.23 -5.41 0.35
CA VAL A 230 -16.82 -5.01 0.55
C VAL A 230 -16.65 -3.50 0.37
N LYS A 231 -17.29 -2.90 -0.64
CA LYS A 231 -17.21 -1.46 -0.92
C LYS A 231 -17.67 -0.61 0.26
N LYS A 232 -18.79 -0.96 0.90
CA LYS A 232 -19.32 -0.19 2.03
C LYS A 232 -18.43 -0.32 3.27
N PHE A 233 -17.84 -1.49 3.52
CA PHE A 233 -16.88 -1.68 4.60
C PHE A 233 -15.58 -0.90 4.34
N ILE A 234 -15.07 -0.92 3.10
CA ILE A 234 -13.89 -0.14 2.71
C ILE A 234 -14.09 1.36 3.00
N ASN A 235 -15.29 1.90 2.77
CA ASN A 235 -15.56 3.30 3.11
C ASN A 235 -15.33 3.60 4.59
N LEU A 236 -15.59 2.66 5.51
CA LEU A 236 -15.30 2.83 6.94
C LEU A 236 -13.79 2.89 7.21
N LEU A 237 -12.99 2.15 6.45
CA LEU A 237 -11.53 2.17 6.60
C LEU A 237 -10.95 3.54 6.27
N ASN A 238 -11.55 4.27 5.31
CA ASN A 238 -11.17 5.65 4.99
C ASN A 238 -11.41 6.63 6.16
N GLU A 239 -12.41 6.35 7.01
CA GLU A 239 -12.75 7.18 8.18
C GLU A 239 -11.83 6.93 9.38
N GLY A 240 -10.89 5.99 9.26
CA GLY A 240 -9.88 5.70 10.27
C GLY A 240 -9.08 6.94 10.67
N ARG A 241 -8.59 7.00 11.91
CA ARG A 241 -7.90 8.18 12.46
C ARG A 241 -6.70 8.58 11.61
N TYR A 242 -5.88 7.62 11.20
CA TYR A 242 -4.70 7.90 10.40
C TYR A 242 -5.00 8.08 8.91
N CYS A 243 -6.11 7.53 8.43
CA CYS A 243 -6.55 7.63 7.04
C CYS A 243 -7.27 8.94 6.74
N LYS A 244 -8.06 9.46 7.68
CA LYS A 244 -8.82 10.71 7.56
C LYS A 244 -7.97 11.97 7.68
N THR A 245 -6.76 11.86 8.23
CA THR A 245 -5.93 13.04 8.55
C THR A 245 -5.10 13.46 7.34
N LYS A 246 -5.46 14.57 6.69
CA LYS A 246 -4.61 15.31 5.74
C LYS A 246 -3.36 15.81 6.46
N LYS A 247 -2.17 15.30 6.12
CA LYS A 247 -0.90 15.84 6.65
C LYS A 247 -0.28 16.93 5.77
N THR A 248 -0.55 16.92 4.47
CA THR A 248 0.03 17.89 3.52
C THR A 248 -1.00 18.32 2.48
N LYS A 249 -1.07 19.62 2.17
CA LYS A 249 -1.99 20.21 1.15
C LYS A 249 -1.79 19.67 -0.27
N GLU A 250 -0.68 18.97 -0.47
CA GLU A 250 -0.05 18.68 -1.74
C GLU A 250 -0.27 17.25 -2.24
N GLU A 251 -0.74 16.34 -1.38
CA GLU A 251 -0.94 14.92 -1.74
C GLU A 251 -2.42 14.54 -1.75
N GLU A 252 -2.76 13.57 -2.59
CA GLU A 252 -4.10 13.01 -2.66
C GLU A 252 -4.47 12.27 -1.37
N ASP A 253 -5.73 12.42 -0.98
CA ASP A 253 -6.32 11.71 0.15
C ASP A 253 -6.25 10.20 -0.06
N ILE A 254 -5.95 9.48 1.01
CA ILE A 254 -6.07 8.02 1.01
C ILE A 254 -7.55 7.70 0.84
N ASP A 255 -7.86 6.98 -0.23
CA ASP A 255 -9.19 6.52 -0.54
C ASP A 255 -9.11 5.09 -1.06
N PHE A 256 -9.36 4.14 -0.17
CA PHE A 256 -9.34 2.71 -0.48
C PHE A 256 -10.43 2.30 -1.49
N THR A 257 -11.40 3.17 -1.80
CA THR A 257 -12.35 2.95 -2.90
C THR A 257 -11.73 3.17 -4.27
N LYS A 258 -10.70 4.02 -4.33
CA LYS A 258 -9.83 4.24 -5.49
C LYS A 258 -8.59 3.36 -5.37
N SER A 259 -8.80 2.05 -5.49
CA SER A 259 -7.73 1.05 -5.45
C SER A 259 -7.34 0.52 -6.83
N GLY A 260 -7.68 1.25 -7.90
CA GLY A 260 -7.37 0.87 -9.28
C GLY A 260 -5.91 1.12 -9.65
N ASP A 261 -5.48 0.49 -10.74
CA ASP A 261 -4.09 0.40 -11.17
C ASP A 261 -3.58 1.68 -11.82
N GLU A 262 -4.49 2.49 -12.39
CA GLU A 262 -4.10 3.66 -13.17
C GLU A 262 -3.95 4.92 -12.32
N LYS A 263 -4.78 5.08 -11.27
CA LYS A 263 -4.76 6.18 -10.28
C LYS A 263 -5.43 5.74 -8.98
N GLY A 264 -4.82 6.06 -7.83
CA GLY A 264 -5.42 5.76 -6.54
C GLY A 264 -4.46 5.58 -5.36
N THR A 265 -4.96 4.98 -4.29
CA THR A 265 -4.25 4.83 -3.00
C THR A 265 -2.91 4.09 -3.11
N PHE A 266 -2.84 3.10 -4.01
CA PHE A 266 -1.67 2.27 -4.25
C PHE A 266 -0.85 2.73 -5.46
N TYR A 267 -1.17 3.88 -6.04
CA TYR A 267 -0.38 4.46 -7.13
C TYR A 267 0.89 5.10 -6.59
N ARG A 268 1.94 5.11 -7.43
CA ARG A 268 3.23 5.74 -7.10
C ARG A 268 3.05 7.22 -6.71
N SER A 269 3.91 7.68 -5.79
CA SER A 269 3.87 9.06 -5.31
C SER A 269 4.12 10.06 -6.45
N LYS A 270 3.55 11.26 -6.35
CA LYS A 270 3.87 12.39 -7.24
C LYS A 270 5.35 12.79 -7.19
N TYR A 271 6.03 12.52 -6.07
CA TYR A 271 7.46 12.78 -5.91
C TYR A 271 8.32 11.73 -6.64
N CYS A 272 7.76 10.55 -6.87
CA CYS A 272 8.34 9.42 -7.59
C CYS A 272 7.87 9.34 -9.04
N GLN A 273 7.61 10.48 -9.66
CA GLN A 273 7.33 10.54 -11.09
C GLN A 273 8.64 10.76 -11.86
N VAL A 274 8.62 10.43 -13.15
CA VAL A 274 9.67 10.87 -14.07
C VAL A 274 9.69 12.39 -14.19
N CYS A 275 10.79 12.96 -14.70
CA CYS A 275 10.82 14.41 -14.92
C CYS A 275 9.73 14.83 -15.91
N PRO A 276 9.13 16.02 -15.73
CA PRO A 276 8.26 16.60 -16.73
C PRO A 276 8.97 16.68 -18.08
N ASP A 277 8.19 16.60 -19.17
CA ASP A 277 8.67 16.60 -20.55
C ASP A 277 9.75 17.67 -20.83
N CYS A 278 9.58 18.85 -20.23
CA CYS A 278 10.41 20.03 -20.45
C CYS A 278 11.27 20.41 -19.23
N GLY A 279 11.31 19.54 -18.22
CA GLY A 279 11.88 19.86 -16.91
C GLY A 279 11.01 20.85 -16.11
N VAL A 280 11.60 21.38 -15.06
CA VAL A 280 10.96 22.38 -14.18
C VAL A 280 11.73 23.70 -14.20
N ASN A 281 11.04 24.78 -13.86
CA ASN A 281 11.63 26.05 -13.47
C ASN A 281 11.46 26.22 -11.95
N CYS A 282 12.56 26.37 -11.23
CA CYS A 282 12.55 26.64 -9.80
C CYS A 282 12.92 28.10 -9.57
N ASP A 283 11.94 28.89 -9.13
CA ASP A 283 12.18 30.23 -8.60
C ASP A 283 12.39 30.12 -7.07
N ASP A 284 12.84 31.18 -6.39
CA ASP A 284 13.29 31.21 -4.97
C ASP A 284 12.35 30.59 -3.90
N LYS A 285 11.18 30.07 -4.25
CA LYS A 285 10.21 29.43 -3.34
C LYS A 285 9.46 28.22 -3.90
N THR A 286 9.44 28.01 -5.22
CA THR A 286 8.64 26.93 -5.82
C THR A 286 9.21 26.45 -7.15
N CYS A 287 9.06 25.15 -7.41
CA CYS A 287 9.35 24.54 -8.71
C CYS A 287 8.07 24.27 -9.49
N LYS A 288 7.98 24.78 -10.72
CA LYS A 288 6.84 24.58 -11.63
C LYS A 288 7.28 23.91 -12.92
N GLU A 289 6.44 23.03 -13.45
CA GLU A 289 6.69 22.40 -14.75
C GLU A 289 6.78 23.46 -15.85
N LYS A 290 7.79 23.35 -16.71
CA LYS A 290 7.93 24.23 -17.88
C LYS A 290 6.84 23.90 -18.90
N PRO A 291 6.25 24.91 -19.57
CA PRO A 291 5.24 24.67 -20.59
C PRO A 291 5.82 23.83 -21.75
N ASN A 292 5.02 22.89 -22.26
CA ASN A 292 5.38 22.06 -23.41
C ASN A 292 5.18 22.80 -24.73
N ASP A 293 5.93 23.89 -24.89
CA ASP A 293 5.90 24.80 -26.03
C ASP A 293 6.87 24.37 -27.16
N ARG A 294 6.91 25.14 -28.25
CA ARG A 294 7.83 24.87 -29.38
C ARG A 294 9.31 24.98 -28.98
N ASN A 295 9.64 25.80 -27.99
CA ASN A 295 11.01 26.00 -27.54
C ASN A 295 11.54 24.79 -26.75
N CYS A 296 10.65 24.06 -26.06
CA CYS A 296 10.95 22.77 -25.44
C CYS A 296 11.06 21.63 -26.47
N ARG A 297 10.30 21.69 -27.57
CA ARG A 297 10.25 20.62 -28.59
C ARG A 297 11.31 20.71 -29.68
N ASN A 298 12.14 21.75 -29.66
CA ASN A 298 13.14 21.97 -30.71
C ASN A 298 14.30 20.97 -30.53
N ASN A 299 14.07 19.76 -31.02
CA ASN A 299 15.08 18.75 -31.24
C ASN A 299 15.62 19.09 -32.62
N GLY A 300 16.90 19.49 -32.72
CA GLY A 300 17.47 19.94 -33.98
C GLY A 300 17.20 18.99 -35.15
N ALA A 301 17.36 19.46 -36.40
CA ALA A 301 17.16 18.61 -37.57
C ALA A 301 18.02 17.33 -37.47
N TYR A 302 17.41 16.18 -37.74
CA TYR A 302 18.12 14.93 -37.95
C TYR A 302 18.49 14.86 -39.43
N ASP A 303 19.72 15.23 -39.74
CA ASP A 303 20.26 15.32 -41.09
C ASP A 303 21.61 14.59 -41.10
N PRO A 304 21.60 13.25 -41.28
CA PRO A 304 22.84 12.47 -41.37
C PRO A 304 23.62 12.89 -42.62
N PRO A 305 24.95 13.04 -42.55
CA PRO A 305 25.77 13.33 -43.73
C PRO A 305 25.58 12.29 -44.86
N GLU A 306 25.69 12.72 -46.12
CA GLU A 306 25.42 11.87 -47.30
C GLU A 306 26.27 10.58 -47.34
N ASP A 307 27.46 10.59 -46.73
CA ASP A 307 28.41 9.49 -46.67
C ASP A 307 28.21 8.56 -45.45
N VAL A 308 27.25 8.86 -44.57
CA VAL A 308 27.06 8.14 -43.31
C VAL A 308 25.75 7.35 -43.36
N THR A 309 25.85 6.02 -43.23
CA THR A 309 24.67 5.15 -43.10
C THR A 309 24.25 5.04 -41.64
N PRO A 310 23.04 5.51 -41.24
CA PRO A 310 22.59 5.37 -39.87
C PRO A 310 22.38 3.92 -39.44
N THR A 311 22.77 3.62 -38.20
CA THR A 311 22.56 2.32 -37.56
C THR A 311 21.17 2.25 -36.94
N GLN A 312 20.44 1.16 -37.22
CA GLN A 312 19.16 0.86 -36.59
C GLN A 312 19.38 0.13 -35.26
N ILE A 313 18.86 0.66 -34.16
CA ILE A 313 18.97 0.10 -32.82
C ILE A 313 17.57 -0.10 -32.25
N ASN A 314 17.27 -1.33 -31.82
CA ASN A 314 16.02 -1.65 -31.15
C ASN A 314 16.24 -1.69 -29.65
N VAL A 315 15.50 -0.87 -28.92
CA VAL A 315 15.61 -0.69 -27.47
C VAL A 315 14.31 -1.13 -26.79
N PHE A 316 14.40 -1.76 -25.62
CA PHE A 316 13.23 -2.01 -24.77
C PHE A 316 12.91 -0.77 -23.92
N TYR A 317 11.63 -0.38 -23.83
CA TYR A 317 11.19 0.74 -23.01
C TYR A 317 10.37 0.29 -21.80
N SER A 318 10.79 0.68 -20.60
CA SER A 318 10.22 0.23 -19.32
C SER A 318 9.57 1.34 -18.46
N ALA A 319 9.72 2.62 -18.85
CA ALA A 319 9.61 3.77 -17.94
C ALA A 319 8.24 4.07 -17.33
N ASP A 320 7.17 3.90 -18.11
CA ASP A 320 5.87 4.52 -17.78
C ASP A 320 4.86 3.56 -17.17
N GLN A 321 5.18 2.26 -17.08
CA GLN A 321 4.26 1.25 -16.58
C GLN A 321 4.68 0.74 -15.20
N GLU A 322 3.73 0.56 -14.29
CA GLU A 322 3.93 -0.06 -12.97
C GLU A 322 4.29 -1.56 -13.15
N GLY A 323 5.21 -2.10 -12.35
CA GLY A 323 5.50 -3.55 -12.34
C GLY A 323 6.99 -3.92 -12.22
N ASP A 324 7.25 -5.15 -11.75
CA ASP A 324 8.58 -5.75 -11.62
C ASP A 324 9.27 -5.83 -12.99
N ILE A 325 10.45 -5.23 -13.10
CA ILE A 325 11.27 -5.24 -14.32
C ILE A 325 11.57 -6.68 -14.77
N SER A 326 11.63 -7.64 -13.83
CA SER A 326 11.87 -9.06 -14.10
C SER A 326 10.72 -9.68 -14.89
N ASN A 327 9.47 -9.33 -14.58
CA ASN A 327 8.31 -9.82 -15.31
C ASN A 327 8.25 -9.21 -16.72
N LYS A 328 8.59 -7.92 -16.85
CA LYS A 328 8.64 -7.22 -18.15
C LYS A 328 9.74 -7.78 -19.06
N LEU A 329 10.92 -8.04 -18.51
CA LEU A 329 12.02 -8.67 -19.22
C LEU A 329 11.68 -10.12 -19.60
N SER A 330 10.92 -10.84 -18.78
CA SER A 330 10.48 -12.19 -19.12
C SER A 330 9.52 -12.22 -20.32
N GLU A 331 8.63 -11.24 -20.46
CA GLU A 331 7.79 -11.08 -21.66
C GLU A 331 8.64 -10.75 -22.89
N PHE A 332 9.65 -9.89 -22.73
CA PHE A 332 10.60 -9.55 -23.78
C PHE A 332 11.43 -10.76 -24.26
N CYS A 333 11.85 -11.63 -23.34
CA CYS A 333 12.61 -12.84 -23.67
C CYS A 333 11.77 -13.94 -24.34
N ASN A 334 10.43 -13.91 -24.18
CA ASN A 334 9.53 -15.00 -24.59
C ASN A 334 8.71 -14.71 -25.87
N GLU A 335 8.52 -13.44 -26.29
CA GLU A 335 7.77 -13.08 -27.52
C GLU A 335 8.68 -12.51 -28.65
N LYS A 336 8.22 -12.66 -29.91
CA LYS A 336 8.81 -12.00 -31.10
C LYS A 336 8.61 -10.46 -31.02
N ILE A 337 9.59 -9.75 -30.44
CA ILE A 337 10.12 -8.38 -30.71
C ILE A 337 9.16 -7.16 -30.79
N GLU A 338 7.84 -7.26 -30.97
CA GLU A 338 7.02 -6.09 -31.33
C GLU A 338 6.37 -5.32 -30.18
N LYS A 339 6.02 -5.96 -29.06
CA LYS A 339 5.45 -5.26 -27.89
C LYS A 339 6.57 -4.53 -27.12
N ASN A 340 6.40 -3.22 -26.92
CA ASN A 340 7.25 -2.36 -26.07
C ASN A 340 8.70 -2.07 -26.53
N SER A 341 9.05 -2.39 -27.77
CA SER A 341 10.32 -1.94 -28.39
C SER A 341 10.23 -0.50 -28.93
N GLN A 342 11.31 0.27 -28.82
CA GLN A 342 11.53 1.55 -29.49
C GLN A 342 12.61 1.36 -30.56
N LYS A 343 12.35 1.83 -31.77
CA LYS A 343 13.34 1.81 -32.85
C LYS A 343 14.06 3.16 -32.91
N TRP A 344 15.38 3.11 -32.96
CA TRP A 344 16.25 4.27 -32.99
C TRP A 344 17.16 4.20 -34.21
N GLN A 345 17.34 5.34 -34.89
CA GLN A 345 18.29 5.51 -35.97
C GLN A 345 19.41 6.41 -35.47
N CYS A 346 20.63 5.90 -35.39
CA CYS A 346 21.76 6.62 -34.83
C CYS A 346 22.90 6.72 -35.85
N TYR A 347 23.57 7.86 -35.89
CA TYR A 347 24.81 8.03 -36.62
C TYR A 347 25.85 8.72 -35.72
N TYR A 348 27.13 8.42 -35.95
CA TYR A 348 28.26 9.00 -35.25
C TYR A 348 29.38 9.29 -36.24
N VAL A 349 29.72 10.57 -36.39
CA VAL A 349 30.90 11.01 -37.17
C VAL A 349 32.01 11.41 -36.23
N ASP A 350 31.70 12.33 -35.30
CA ASP A 350 32.59 12.82 -34.26
C ASP A 350 31.78 13.28 -33.02
N SER A 351 32.45 13.89 -32.04
CA SER A 351 31.83 14.33 -30.78
C SER A 351 30.76 15.42 -30.97
N ASP A 352 30.85 16.21 -32.02
CA ASP A 352 29.97 17.36 -32.27
C ASP A 352 28.90 17.01 -33.33
N ASN A 353 29.16 15.98 -34.15
CA ASN A 353 28.27 15.48 -35.18
C ASN A 353 27.90 14.01 -34.97
N ASN A 354 27.07 13.79 -33.96
CA ASN A 354 26.43 12.50 -33.69
C ASN A 354 24.97 12.72 -33.27
N LYS A 355 24.04 11.95 -33.83
CA LYS A 355 22.62 12.04 -33.47
C LYS A 355 21.94 10.69 -33.52
N CYS A 356 20.96 10.53 -32.65
CA CYS A 356 20.03 9.43 -32.55
C CYS A 356 18.60 9.96 -32.66
N LYS A 357 17.80 9.32 -33.50
CA LYS A 357 16.40 9.64 -33.75
C LYS A 357 15.52 8.45 -33.42
N MET A 358 14.53 8.64 -32.54
CA MET A 358 13.51 7.63 -32.28
C MET A 358 12.42 7.67 -33.34
N GLU A 359 12.11 6.51 -33.93
CA GLU A 359 10.98 6.36 -34.84
C GLU A 359 9.64 6.41 -34.08
N LYS A 360 8.65 7.12 -34.64
CA LYS A 360 7.27 7.10 -34.11
C LYS A 360 6.64 5.72 -34.35
N LYS A 361 6.24 5.01 -33.29
CA LYS A 361 5.31 3.87 -33.44
C LYS A 361 3.90 4.39 -33.70
N HIS A 362 3.26 3.92 -34.77
CA HIS A 362 1.82 4.13 -35.02
C HIS A 362 1.01 3.23 -34.09
N GLY A 363 0.38 3.83 -33.07
CA GLY A 363 -0.49 3.18 -32.08
C GLY A 363 -0.71 4.11 -30.89
N ASN A 364 -1.71 3.85 -30.03
CA ASN A 364 -2.19 4.72 -28.93
C ASN A 364 -1.14 5.17 -27.87
N ASN A 365 0.16 4.93 -28.07
CA ASN A 365 1.23 5.44 -27.22
C ASN A 365 1.54 6.91 -27.53
N THR A 366 1.50 7.74 -26.49
CA THR A 366 1.73 9.19 -26.47
C THR A 366 3.16 9.65 -26.74
N MET A 367 4.08 8.75 -27.14
CA MET A 367 5.48 9.10 -27.35
C MET A 367 5.72 9.79 -28.68
N LYS A 368 6.25 11.02 -28.60
CA LYS A 368 6.65 11.84 -29.74
C LYS A 368 8.11 11.57 -30.06
N GLU A 369 8.47 11.74 -31.33
CA GLU A 369 9.83 11.66 -31.88
C GLU A 369 10.83 12.46 -31.04
N ILE A 370 11.91 11.79 -30.63
CA ILE A 370 13.04 12.37 -29.90
C ILE A 370 14.24 12.33 -30.84
N ILE A 371 14.93 13.46 -30.97
CA ILE A 371 16.25 13.54 -31.61
C ILE A 371 17.20 14.03 -30.54
N THR A 372 18.26 13.27 -30.28
CA THR A 372 19.28 13.56 -29.26
C THR A 372 20.64 13.11 -29.75
N GLU A 373 21.69 13.38 -29.00
CA GLU A 373 23.05 12.90 -29.26
C GLU A 373 23.22 11.42 -28.88
N PHE A 374 24.22 10.75 -29.44
CA PHE A 374 24.44 9.32 -29.21
C PHE A 374 24.70 8.99 -27.73
N HIS A 375 25.47 9.84 -27.03
CA HIS A 375 25.77 9.63 -25.61
C HIS A 375 24.48 9.66 -24.75
N ASN A 376 23.59 10.62 -25.01
CA ASN A 376 22.30 10.74 -24.33
C ASN A 376 21.41 9.52 -24.63
N PHE A 377 21.40 9.03 -25.87
CA PHE A 377 20.71 7.79 -26.23
C PHE A 377 21.25 6.58 -25.45
N LEU A 378 22.57 6.44 -25.33
CA LEU A 378 23.19 5.33 -24.60
C LEU A 378 22.82 5.38 -23.11
N GLU A 379 22.87 6.55 -22.50
CA GLU A 379 22.44 6.75 -21.11
C GLU A 379 20.97 6.39 -20.90
N LEU A 380 20.09 6.82 -21.81
CA LEU A 380 18.68 6.43 -21.80
C LEU A 380 18.52 4.91 -21.80
N TRP A 381 19.25 4.24 -22.69
CA TRP A 381 19.14 2.80 -22.86
C TRP A 381 19.61 2.02 -21.63
N VAL A 382 20.78 2.36 -21.10
CA VAL A 382 21.32 1.74 -19.88
C VAL A 382 20.36 1.92 -18.72
N ILE A 383 19.73 3.08 -18.60
CA ILE A 383 18.78 3.38 -17.53
C ILE A 383 17.46 2.64 -17.72
N TYR A 384 17.00 2.40 -18.95
CA TYR A 384 15.80 1.59 -19.20
C TYR A 384 15.96 0.11 -18.90
N LEU A 385 17.20 -0.37 -18.85
CA LEU A 385 17.54 -1.74 -18.49
C LEU A 385 17.67 -1.98 -16.96
N LEU A 386 17.84 -0.91 -16.16
CA LEU A 386 18.09 -0.95 -14.69
C LEU A 386 16.86 -0.55 -13.86
#